data_AF-C9SBE2-F1
#
_entry.id   AF-C9SBE2-F1
#
_cell.length_a   1.000
_cell.length_b   1.000
_cell.length_c   1.000
_cell.angle_alpha   90.00
_cell.angle_beta   90.00
_cell.angle_gamma   90.00
#
_symmetry.space_group_name_H-M   'P 1'
#
loop_
_entity.id
_entity.type
_entity.pdbx_description
1 polymer ?
#
loop_
_entity_poly.entity_id
_entity_poly.type
_entity_poly.pdbx_seq_one_letter_code
_entity_poly.pdbx_strand_id
1 'polypeptide(L)'
;MGALGGISPGGTITIGILVGLMSTSVQSLGLTLQRKSHILEDEKAPHEVRRPPYRRGRWQLGMGMFIAANILGSTVQISTLPLPVLSTLQASGLVFNSICATLILAEPFTRWSLWGTLLVCTGAVLIAIFGAIPEPAHDLKELLALLGRRTFVVWMILQALLVLAIAIITDSLNHFSNLGQNAKFRFFRGLAYGCISGILSAHSLLVAKSAVELIIKTLSGPTNQLSTGRRGHSCWL
;
A
#
# COMPACT_ATOMS: atom_id res chain seq x y z
N MET A 1 -29.86 -9.45 -11.46
CA MET A 1 -28.86 -8.78 -10.59
C MET A 1 -29.27 -8.95 -9.13
N GLY A 2 -29.30 -10.19 -8.62
CA GLY A 2 -29.74 -10.50 -7.26
C GLY A 2 -28.75 -11.43 -6.58
N ALA A 3 -28.17 -10.98 -5.47
CA ALA A 3 -27.47 -11.76 -4.43
C ALA A 3 -26.81 -10.88 -3.33
N LEU A 4 -26.84 -9.54 -3.44
CA LEU A 4 -26.20 -8.63 -2.46
C LEU A 4 -27.20 -7.81 -1.61
N GLY A 5 -28.50 -8.09 -1.70
CA GLY A 5 -29.57 -7.26 -1.12
C GLY A 5 -29.82 -7.39 0.38
N GLY A 6 -28.94 -8.02 1.16
CA GLY A 6 -29.18 -8.27 2.60
C GLY A 6 -27.95 -8.20 3.50
N ILE A 7 -26.81 -7.71 3.01
CA ILE A 7 -25.57 -7.69 3.80
C ILE A 7 -25.53 -6.39 4.61
N SER A 8 -25.51 -6.50 5.93
CA SER A 8 -25.23 -5.38 6.85
C SER A 8 -23.98 -4.62 6.40
N PRO A 9 -23.88 -3.28 6.58
CA PRO A 9 -22.69 -2.50 6.24
C PRO A 9 -21.36 -3.13 6.75
N GLY A 10 -21.39 -3.76 7.92
CA GLY A 10 -20.24 -4.50 8.47
C GLY A 10 -19.89 -5.79 7.71
N GLY A 11 -20.87 -6.47 7.11
CA GLY A 11 -20.64 -7.66 6.29
C GLY A 11 -19.94 -7.33 4.97
N THR A 12 -20.27 -6.20 4.33
CA THR A 12 -19.56 -5.73 3.13
C THR A 12 -18.09 -5.42 3.43
N ILE A 13 -17.82 -4.76 4.56
CA ILE A 13 -16.45 -4.48 5.03
C ILE A 13 -15.70 -5.79 5.31
N THR A 14 -16.34 -6.75 5.97
CA THR A 14 -15.75 -8.06 6.29
C THR A 14 -15.38 -8.83 5.03
N ILE A 15 -16.28 -8.87 4.04
CA ILE A 15 -16.02 -9.50 2.74
C ILE A 15 -14.85 -8.79 2.05
N GLY A 16 -14.81 -7.47 2.08
CA GLY A 16 -13.71 -6.71 1.49
C GLY A 16 -12.35 -6.98 2.15
N ILE A 17 -12.31 -7.14 3.48
CA ILE A 17 -11.11 -7.53 4.23
C ILE A 17 -10.68 -8.95 3.84
N LEU A 18 -11.60 -9.92 3.81
CA LEU A 18 -11.29 -11.31 3.45
C LEU A 18 -10.77 -11.44 2.02
N VAL A 19 -11.47 -10.84 1.06
CA VAL A 19 -11.04 -10.79 -0.35
C VAL A 19 -9.70 -10.07 -0.46
N GLY A 20 -9.52 -9.01 0.32
CA GLY A 20 -8.27 -8.27 0.35
C GLY A 20 -7.08 -9.10 0.85
N LEU A 21 -7.23 -9.82 1.97
CA LEU A 21 -6.20 -10.70 2.51
C LEU A 21 -5.84 -11.83 1.55
N MET A 22 -6.84 -12.46 0.92
CA MET A 22 -6.64 -13.51 -0.07
C MET A 22 -5.91 -12.99 -1.30
N SER A 23 -6.34 -11.83 -1.82
CA SER A 23 -5.64 -11.16 -2.93
C SER A 23 -4.18 -10.87 -2.57
N THR A 24 -3.94 -10.22 -1.44
CA THR A 24 -2.58 -9.87 -0.99
C THR A 24 -1.68 -11.10 -0.80
N SER A 25 -2.24 -12.23 -0.34
CA SER A 25 -1.52 -13.50 -0.23
C SER A 25 -1.10 -14.05 -1.60
N VAL A 26 -2.04 -14.11 -2.56
CA VAL A 26 -1.77 -14.57 -3.94
C VAL A 26 -0.79 -13.63 -4.64
N GLN A 27 -0.90 -12.32 -4.40
CA GLN A 27 0.00 -11.32 -4.94
C GLN A 27 1.44 -11.51 -4.42
N SER A 28 1.59 -11.77 -3.12
CA SER A 28 2.88 -12.08 -2.48
C SER A 28 3.50 -13.37 -3.00
N LEU A 29 2.69 -14.42 -3.20
CA LEU A 29 3.10 -15.68 -3.82
C LEU A 29 3.59 -15.46 -5.26
N GLY A 30 2.83 -14.71 -6.07
CA GLY A 30 3.18 -14.40 -7.46
C GLY A 30 4.54 -13.70 -7.57
N LEU A 31 4.78 -12.67 -6.74
CA LEU A 31 6.06 -11.97 -6.67
C LEU A 31 7.19 -12.88 -6.22
N THR A 32 6.95 -13.76 -5.24
CA THR A 32 7.97 -14.70 -4.75
C THR A 32 8.34 -15.74 -5.80
N LEU A 33 7.36 -16.25 -6.56
CA LEU A 33 7.58 -17.17 -7.68
C LEU A 33 8.36 -16.49 -8.81
N GLN A 34 8.05 -15.22 -9.12
CA GLN A 34 8.81 -14.43 -10.07
C GLN A 34 10.26 -14.25 -9.61
N ARG A 35 10.48 -13.87 -8.34
CA ARG A 35 11.84 -13.76 -7.74
C ARG A 35 12.60 -15.08 -7.81
N LYS A 36 11.96 -16.20 -7.47
CA LYS A 36 12.54 -17.55 -7.59
C LYS A 36 12.93 -17.88 -9.02
N SER A 37 12.10 -17.51 -10.00
CA SER A 37 12.40 -17.76 -11.42
C SER A 37 13.59 -16.95 -11.94
N HIS A 38 13.87 -15.79 -11.35
CA HIS A 38 15.06 -14.99 -11.62
C HIS A 38 16.30 -15.61 -10.97
N ILE A 39 16.23 -15.91 -9.66
CA ILE A 39 17.35 -16.50 -8.90
C ILE A 39 17.81 -17.82 -9.53
N LEU A 40 16.87 -18.72 -9.87
CA LEU A 40 17.19 -20.01 -10.50
C LEU A 40 17.86 -19.89 -11.88
N GLU A 41 17.67 -18.77 -12.58
CA GLU A 41 18.38 -18.54 -13.84
C GLU A 41 19.69 -17.77 -13.64
N ASP A 42 19.77 -16.89 -12.65
CA ASP A 42 21.03 -16.26 -12.27
C ASP A 42 22.03 -17.29 -11.71
N GLU A 43 21.54 -18.42 -11.18
CA GLU A 43 22.33 -19.57 -10.75
C GLU A 43 22.85 -20.46 -11.90
N LYS A 44 22.38 -20.26 -13.15
CA LYS A 44 22.90 -21.01 -14.31
C LYS A 44 24.30 -20.53 -14.70
N ALA A 45 25.16 -21.47 -15.08
CA ALA A 45 26.54 -21.22 -15.46
C ALA A 45 26.65 -20.13 -16.56
N PRO A 46 27.70 -19.29 -16.54
CA PRO A 46 27.85 -18.13 -17.44
C PRO A 46 27.90 -18.47 -18.94
N HIS A 47 27.99 -19.76 -19.31
CA HIS A 47 28.00 -20.24 -20.69
C HIS A 47 26.63 -20.72 -21.21
N GLU A 48 25.57 -20.72 -20.39
CA GLU A 48 24.21 -20.99 -20.86
C GLU A 48 23.49 -19.71 -21.32
N VAL A 49 22.88 -19.74 -22.50
CA VAL A 49 22.06 -18.63 -23.02
C VAL A 49 20.86 -18.42 -22.11
N ARG A 50 20.86 -17.30 -21.37
CA ARG A 50 19.74 -16.89 -20.50
C ARG A 50 18.45 -16.83 -21.30
N ARG A 51 17.46 -17.65 -20.94
CA ARG A 51 16.15 -17.67 -21.58
C ARG A 51 15.37 -16.43 -21.18
N PRO A 52 14.73 -15.70 -22.10
CA PRO A 52 14.03 -14.48 -21.72
C PRO A 52 12.81 -14.76 -20.81
N PRO A 53 12.41 -13.81 -19.92
CA PRO A 53 11.42 -14.04 -18.86
C PRO A 53 10.06 -14.53 -19.37
N TYR A 54 9.63 -14.02 -20.53
CA TYR A 54 8.35 -14.35 -21.14
C TYR A 54 8.25 -15.79 -21.66
N ARG A 55 9.35 -16.56 -21.72
CA ARG A 55 9.34 -17.99 -22.11
C ARG A 55 9.33 -18.95 -20.92
N ARG A 56 9.34 -18.46 -19.68
CA ARG A 56 9.43 -19.29 -18.47
C ARG A 56 8.05 -19.51 -17.87
N GLY A 57 7.56 -20.76 -17.85
CA GLY A 57 6.21 -21.09 -17.33
C GLY A 57 5.98 -20.69 -15.86
N ARG A 58 7.02 -20.79 -15.00
CA ARG A 58 6.95 -20.35 -13.59
C ARG A 58 6.81 -18.84 -13.45
N TRP A 59 7.42 -18.06 -14.35
CA TRP A 59 7.32 -16.60 -14.36
C TRP A 59 5.94 -16.15 -14.87
N GLN A 60 5.44 -16.77 -15.94
CA GLN A 60 4.09 -16.52 -16.47
C GLN A 60 3.01 -16.84 -15.44
N LEU A 61 3.13 -17.96 -14.71
CA LEU A 61 2.19 -18.32 -13.64
C LEU A 61 2.21 -17.25 -12.54
N GLY A 62 3.39 -16.83 -12.09
CA GLY A 62 3.53 -15.78 -11.09
C GLY A 62 2.99 -14.43 -11.55
N MET A 63 3.17 -14.07 -12.82
CA MET A 63 2.64 -12.84 -13.42
C MET A 63 1.11 -12.90 -13.58
N GLY A 64 0.57 -14.04 -14.02
CA GLY A 64 -0.87 -14.25 -14.13
C GLY A 64 -1.57 -14.19 -12.78
N MET A 65 -1.02 -14.86 -11.76
CA MET A 65 -1.51 -14.79 -10.38
C MET A 65 -1.45 -13.36 -9.82
N PHE A 66 -0.36 -12.65 -10.08
CA PHE A 66 -0.21 -11.24 -9.65
C PHE A 66 -1.25 -10.33 -10.30
N ILE A 67 -1.46 -10.41 -11.60
CA ILE A 67 -2.45 -9.60 -12.32
C ILE A 67 -3.86 -9.90 -11.83
N ALA A 68 -4.23 -11.19 -11.73
CA ALA A 68 -5.55 -11.60 -11.26
C ALA A 68 -5.81 -11.10 -9.83
N ALA A 69 -4.83 -11.24 -8.94
CA ALA A 69 -4.94 -10.75 -7.56
C ALA A 69 -5.08 -9.22 -7.51
N ASN A 70 -4.30 -8.47 -8.29
CA ASN A 70 -4.39 -7.00 -8.33
C ASN A 70 -5.74 -6.51 -8.85
N ILE A 71 -6.26 -7.10 -9.93
CA ILE A 71 -7.55 -6.68 -10.49
C ILE A 71 -8.69 -6.92 -9.49
N LEU A 72 -8.75 -8.12 -8.92
CA LEU A 72 -9.81 -8.50 -7.98
C LEU A 72 -9.66 -7.77 -6.63
N GLY A 73 -8.45 -7.71 -6.09
CA GLY A 73 -8.16 -7.10 -4.81
C GLY A 73 -8.34 -5.59 -4.82
N SER A 74 -7.69 -4.89 -5.74
CA SER A 74 -7.72 -3.43 -5.78
C SER A 74 -9.12 -2.89 -6.04
N THR A 75 -9.92 -3.54 -6.90
CA THR A 75 -11.30 -3.11 -7.17
C THR A 75 -12.18 -3.16 -5.92
N VAL A 76 -12.10 -4.27 -5.18
CA VAL A 76 -12.90 -4.48 -3.96
C VAL A 76 -12.38 -3.61 -2.81
N GLN A 77 -11.07 -3.59 -2.59
CA GLN A 77 -10.43 -2.82 -1.52
C GLN A 77 -10.67 -1.31 -1.69
N ILE A 78 -10.52 -0.77 -2.90
CA ILE A 78 -10.68 0.67 -3.13
C ILE A 78 -12.15 1.09 -2.96
N SER A 79 -13.11 0.25 -3.32
CA SER A 79 -14.53 0.62 -3.28
C SER A 79 -15.17 0.44 -1.90
N THR A 80 -14.73 -0.55 -1.13
CA THR A 80 -15.44 -0.98 0.09
C THR A 80 -14.70 -0.66 1.37
N LEU A 81 -13.38 -0.46 1.33
CA LEU A 81 -12.58 -0.29 2.54
C LEU A 81 -12.21 1.18 2.81
N PRO A 82 -12.29 1.61 4.08
CA PRO A 82 -11.74 2.90 4.49
C PRO A 82 -10.20 2.85 4.45
N LEU A 83 -9.59 4.03 4.27
CA LEU A 83 -8.14 4.22 4.14
C LEU A 83 -7.31 3.55 5.26
N PRO A 84 -7.70 3.64 6.55
CA PRO A 84 -6.95 2.99 7.62
C PRO A 84 -6.88 1.47 7.43
N VAL A 85 -7.99 0.83 7.05
CA VAL A 85 -8.03 -0.63 6.85
C VAL A 85 -7.20 -1.04 5.63
N LEU A 86 -7.21 -0.23 4.56
CA LEU A 86 -6.37 -0.47 3.37
C LEU A 86 -4.88 -0.51 3.73
N SER A 87 -4.43 0.39 4.61
CA SER A 87 -3.02 0.41 5.06
C SER A 87 -2.63 -0.86 5.84
N THR A 88 -3.54 -1.38 6.67
CA THR A 88 -3.30 -2.64 7.41
C THR A 88 -3.26 -3.85 6.48
N LEU A 89 -4.07 -3.86 5.41
CA LEU A 89 -4.03 -4.91 4.40
C LEU A 89 -2.71 -4.91 3.64
N GLN A 90 -2.15 -3.75 3.31
CA GLN A 90 -0.84 -3.67 2.67
C GLN A 90 0.29 -4.11 3.59
N ALA A 91 0.21 -3.75 4.87
CA ALA A 91 1.14 -4.23 5.90
C ALA A 91 1.13 -5.77 6.01
N SER A 92 -0.05 -6.40 5.92
CA SER A 92 -0.15 -7.87 5.92
C SER A 92 0.56 -8.52 4.72
N GLY A 93 0.67 -7.82 3.59
CA GLY A 93 1.41 -8.30 2.42
C GLY A 93 2.89 -8.48 2.67
N LEU A 94 3.51 -7.64 3.51
CA LEU A 94 4.90 -7.82 3.93
C LEU A 94 5.07 -9.11 4.74
N VAL A 95 4.10 -9.43 5.60
CA VAL A 95 4.10 -10.67 6.40
C VAL A 95 3.97 -11.88 5.49
N PHE A 96 2.99 -11.88 4.58
CA PHE A 96 2.83 -12.96 3.60
C PHE A 96 4.04 -13.10 2.68
N ASN A 97 4.64 -12.00 2.26
CA ASN A 97 5.85 -12.01 1.44
C ASN A 97 7.03 -12.67 2.18
N SER A 98 7.22 -12.34 3.47
CA SER A 98 8.25 -12.95 4.31
C SER A 98 8.03 -14.46 4.48
N ILE A 99 6.79 -14.89 4.73
CA ILE A 99 6.42 -16.31 4.83
C ILE A 99 6.68 -17.04 3.50
N CYS A 100 6.23 -16.45 2.38
CA CYS A 100 6.42 -17.03 1.06
C CYS A 100 7.90 -17.15 0.69
N ALA A 101 8.71 -16.13 0.97
CA ALA A 101 10.15 -16.16 0.73
C ALA A 101 10.82 -17.31 1.48
N THR A 102 10.42 -17.55 2.73
CA THR A 102 10.96 -18.62 3.56
C THR A 102 10.58 -20.00 3.03
N LEU A 103 9.31 -20.20 2.66
CA LEU A 103 8.80 -21.50 2.20
C LEU A 103 9.23 -21.84 0.77
N ILE A 104 9.19 -20.87 -0.14
CA ILE A 104 9.42 -21.09 -1.57
C ILE A 104 10.90 -21.00 -1.92
N LEU A 105 11.64 -20.10 -1.27
CA LEU A 105 13.04 -19.80 -1.58
C LEU A 105 14.00 -20.48 -0.60
N ALA A 106 13.50 -21.06 0.50
CA ALA A 106 14.30 -21.68 1.57
C ALA A 106 15.36 -20.73 2.17
N GLU A 107 15.12 -19.42 2.12
CA GLU A 107 15.96 -18.43 2.81
C GLU A 107 15.77 -18.56 4.33
N PRO A 108 16.86 -18.56 5.13
CA PRO A 108 16.75 -18.73 6.58
C PRO A 108 16.03 -17.53 7.22
N PHE A 109 15.04 -17.82 8.08
CA PHE A 109 14.31 -16.78 8.82
C PHE A 109 15.22 -16.12 9.85
N THR A 110 15.79 -14.97 9.51
CA THR A 110 16.71 -14.26 10.41
C THR A 110 15.96 -13.60 11.57
N ARG A 111 16.62 -13.46 12.73
CA ARG A 111 16.05 -12.76 13.91
C ARG A 111 15.62 -11.32 13.59
N TRP A 112 16.31 -10.66 12.67
CA TRP A 112 15.95 -9.31 12.22
C TRP A 112 14.64 -9.29 11.43
N SER A 113 14.37 -10.32 10.62
CA SER A 113 13.08 -10.47 9.93
C SER A 113 11.94 -10.66 10.93
N LEU A 114 12.15 -11.46 11.98
CA LEU A 114 11.15 -11.68 13.03
C LEU A 114 10.79 -10.39 13.76
N TRP A 115 11.78 -9.60 14.17
CA TRP A 115 11.54 -8.30 14.81
C TRP A 115 10.76 -7.35 13.88
N GLY A 116 11.08 -7.34 12.58
CA GLY A 116 10.34 -6.56 11.58
C GLY A 116 8.89 -7.00 11.44
N THR A 117 8.63 -8.31 11.32
CA THR A 117 7.27 -8.86 11.24
C THR A 117 6.45 -8.54 12.49
N LEU A 118 7.03 -8.68 13.68
CA LEU A 118 6.37 -8.33 14.93
C LEU A 118 6.01 -6.84 14.99
N LEU A 119 6.94 -5.95 14.62
CA LEU A 119 6.70 -4.50 14.58
C LEU A 119 5.55 -4.16 13.63
N VAL A 120 5.52 -4.76 12.43
CA VAL A 120 4.44 -4.54 11.44
C VAL A 120 3.10 -5.06 11.95
N CYS A 121 3.07 -6.25 12.56
CA CYS A 121 1.87 -6.80 13.16
C CYS A 121 1.35 -5.90 14.30
N THR A 122 2.22 -5.42 15.18
CA THR A 122 1.84 -4.49 16.25
C THR A 122 1.27 -3.19 15.68
N GLY A 123 1.91 -2.61 14.66
CA GLY A 123 1.39 -1.42 13.96
C GLY A 123 0.01 -1.65 13.34
N ALA A 124 -0.21 -2.79 12.68
CA ALA A 124 -1.50 -3.14 12.09
C ALA A 124 -2.60 -3.29 13.16
N VAL A 125 -2.30 -3.91 14.31
CA VAL A 125 -3.24 -4.04 15.43
C VAL A 125 -3.56 -2.68 16.04
N LEU A 126 -2.57 -1.81 16.23
CA LEU A 126 -2.80 -0.45 16.72
C LEU A 126 -3.70 0.35 15.77
N ILE A 127 -3.47 0.27 14.46
CA ILE A 127 -4.34 0.92 13.46
C ILE A 127 -5.74 0.29 13.46
N ALA A 128 -5.87 -1.02 13.65
CA ALA A 128 -7.18 -1.68 13.71
C ALA A 128 -7.99 -1.22 14.94
N ILE A 129 -7.34 -1.01 16.08
CA ILE A 129 -7.99 -0.57 17.33
C ILE A 129 -8.32 0.93 17.28
N PHE A 130 -7.35 1.78 16.91
CA PHE A 130 -7.50 3.24 16.96
C PHE A 130 -8.03 3.87 15.68
N GLY A 131 -7.90 3.19 14.53
CA GLY A 131 -8.38 3.66 13.23
C GLY A 131 -9.85 3.34 12.95
N ALA A 132 -10.52 2.62 13.86
CA ALA A 132 -11.92 2.25 13.74
C ALA A 132 -12.89 3.37 14.16
N ILE A 133 -12.54 4.63 13.94
CA ILE A 133 -13.49 5.75 14.10
C ILE A 133 -14.18 5.93 12.74
N PRO A 134 -15.45 5.49 12.57
CA PRO A 134 -16.20 5.77 11.37
C PRO A 134 -16.51 7.27 11.32
N GLU A 135 -15.67 8.02 10.61
CA GLU A 135 -15.99 9.40 10.25
C GLU A 135 -17.20 9.38 9.29
N PRO A 136 -18.23 10.23 9.50
CA PRO A 136 -19.39 10.33 8.61
C PRO A 136 -18.97 10.59 7.16
N ALA A 137 -19.79 10.20 6.18
CA ALA A 137 -19.51 10.42 4.76
C ALA A 137 -19.46 11.93 4.44
N HIS A 138 -18.27 12.53 4.55
CA HIS A 138 -18.04 13.94 4.27
C HIS A 138 -18.17 14.21 2.75
N ASP A 139 -18.82 15.32 2.42
CA ASP A 139 -19.09 15.69 1.03
C ASP A 139 -17.80 16.13 0.32
N LEU A 140 -17.80 16.09 -1.02
CA LEU A 140 -16.60 16.35 -1.86
C LEU A 140 -15.96 17.72 -1.57
N LYS A 141 -16.78 18.74 -1.31
CA LYS A 141 -16.31 20.09 -0.96
C LYS A 141 -15.59 20.12 0.38
N GLU A 142 -15.98 19.24 1.28
CA GLU A 142 -15.43 19.14 2.63
C GLU A 142 -14.07 18.44 2.61
N LEU A 143 -13.90 17.39 1.81
CA LEU A 143 -12.59 16.78 1.51
C LEU A 143 -11.60 17.78 0.90
N LEU A 144 -12.06 18.62 -0.04
CA LEU A 144 -11.24 19.68 -0.65
C LEU A 144 -10.89 20.80 0.35
N ALA A 145 -11.83 21.16 1.24
CA ALA A 145 -11.60 22.12 2.32
C ALA A 145 -10.63 21.56 3.39
N LEU A 146 -10.70 20.26 3.68
CA LEU A 146 -9.78 19.56 4.58
C LEU A 146 -8.37 19.49 3.98
N LEU A 147 -8.24 19.30 2.67
CA LEU A 147 -6.96 19.34 1.95
C LEU A 147 -6.35 20.77 1.95
N GLY A 148 -7.20 21.81 1.89
CA GLY A 148 -6.80 23.21 1.97
C GLY A 148 -6.57 23.74 3.40
N ARG A 149 -6.87 22.94 4.43
CA ARG A 149 -6.74 23.36 5.83
C ARG A 149 -5.27 23.56 6.18
N ARG A 150 -4.92 24.72 6.77
CA ARG A 150 -3.53 25.06 7.15
C ARG A 150 -2.83 23.95 7.92
N THR A 151 -3.55 23.25 8.80
CA THR A 151 -3.03 22.12 9.59
C THR A 151 -2.55 20.97 8.70
N PHE A 152 -3.29 20.63 7.64
CA PHE A 152 -2.91 19.56 6.71
C PHE A 152 -1.69 19.96 5.88
N VAL A 153 -1.67 21.19 5.36
CA VAL A 153 -0.54 21.70 4.56
C VAL A 153 0.74 21.77 5.39
N VAL A 154 0.66 22.24 6.64
CA VAL A 154 1.82 22.26 7.55
C VAL A 154 2.31 20.85 7.84
N TRP A 155 1.40 19.91 8.10
CA TRP A 155 1.76 18.51 8.31
C TRP A 155 2.46 17.90 7.08
N MET A 156 1.93 18.13 5.87
CA MET A 156 2.53 17.70 4.60
C MET A 156 3.94 18.26 4.40
N ILE A 157 4.13 19.56 4.66
CA ILE A 157 5.44 20.22 4.53
C ILE A 157 6.42 19.64 5.55
N LEU A 158 6.01 19.49 6.81
CA LEU A 158 6.86 18.89 7.85
C LEU A 158 7.26 17.46 7.49
N GLN A 159 6.34 16.66 6.95
CA GLN A 159 6.62 15.28 6.55
C GLN A 159 7.57 15.21 5.34
N ALA A 160 7.42 16.14 4.38
CA ALA A 160 8.34 16.28 3.25
C ALA A 160 9.75 16.71 3.71
N LEU A 161 9.83 17.69 4.63
CA LEU A 161 11.09 18.13 5.23
C LEU A 161 11.77 17.01 6.01
N LEU A 162 11.01 16.19 6.75
CA LEU A 162 11.54 15.02 7.46
C LEU A 162 12.16 14.01 6.47
N VAL A 163 11.46 13.70 5.38
CA VAL A 163 11.95 12.80 4.32
C VAL A 163 13.24 13.34 3.69
N LEU A 164 13.26 14.63 3.34
CA LEU A 164 14.45 15.32 2.82
C LEU A 164 15.60 15.29 3.83
N ALA A 165 15.35 15.56 5.10
CA ALA A 165 16.36 15.52 6.15
C ALA A 165 16.97 14.12 6.28
N ILE A 166 16.16 13.05 6.34
CA ILE A 166 16.65 11.67 6.41
C ILE A 166 17.48 11.34 5.16
N ALA A 167 17.02 11.74 3.97
CA ALA A 167 17.74 11.51 2.72
C ALA A 167 19.10 12.23 2.69
N ILE A 168 19.13 13.52 3.03
CA ILE A 168 20.35 14.35 3.04
C ILE A 168 21.34 13.82 4.09
N ILE A 169 20.88 13.47 5.29
CA ILE A 169 21.74 12.89 6.34
C ILE A 169 22.35 11.57 5.85
N THR A 170 21.55 10.71 5.24
CA THR A 170 22.01 9.41 4.73
C THR A 170 23.04 9.59 3.61
N ASP A 171 22.81 10.53 2.70
CA ASP A 171 23.70 10.82 1.58
C ASP A 171 25.00 11.50 2.03
N SER A 172 24.89 12.48 2.93
CA SER A 172 26.05 13.17 3.53
C SER A 172 26.94 12.21 4.29
N LEU A 173 26.37 11.32 5.11
CA LEU A 173 27.13 10.29 5.82
C LEU A 173 27.85 9.34 4.84
N ASN A 174 27.24 9.05 3.69
CA ASN A 174 27.83 8.19 2.67
C ASN A 174 28.95 8.91 1.89
N HIS A 175 28.85 10.22 1.70
CA HIS A 175 29.86 11.03 1.01
C HIS A 175 31.09 11.30 1.89
N PHE A 176 30.88 11.66 3.16
CA PHE A 176 31.97 12.05 4.07
C PHE A 176 32.70 10.87 4.71
N SER A 177 32.03 9.72 4.84
CA SER A 177 32.61 8.61 5.57
C SER A 177 32.93 7.45 4.63
N ASN A 178 34.21 7.03 4.61
CA ASN A 178 34.63 5.73 4.07
C ASN A 178 34.12 4.55 4.95
N LEU A 179 33.05 4.80 5.72
CA LEU A 179 32.39 3.94 6.69
C LEU A 179 31.32 3.05 6.01
N GLY A 180 31.25 3.07 4.68
CA GLY A 180 30.43 2.17 3.86
C GLY A 180 30.76 0.68 4.05
N GLN A 181 31.87 0.35 4.71
CA GLN A 181 32.27 -1.04 5.03
C GLN A 181 31.56 -1.61 6.28
N ASN A 182 30.98 -0.77 7.15
CA ASN A 182 30.34 -1.26 8.38
C ASN A 182 28.97 -1.89 8.09
N ALA A 183 28.81 -3.17 8.45
CA ALA A 183 27.56 -3.91 8.28
C ALA A 183 26.35 -3.22 8.96
N LYS A 184 26.57 -2.58 10.11
CA LYS A 184 25.54 -1.80 10.84
C LYS A 184 25.09 -0.56 10.05
N PHE A 185 26.01 0.12 9.36
CA PHE A 185 25.69 1.30 8.56
C PHE A 185 24.86 0.92 7.32
N ARG A 186 25.20 -0.20 6.67
CA ARG A 186 24.41 -0.75 5.56
C ARG A 186 22.98 -1.09 5.99
N PHE A 187 22.81 -1.67 7.17
CA PHE A 187 21.49 -1.96 7.75
C PHE A 187 20.70 -0.68 8.06
N PHE A 188 21.31 0.28 8.75
CA PHE A 188 20.66 1.56 9.08
C PHE A 188 20.24 2.34 7.83
N ARG A 189 21.08 2.33 6.79
CA ARG A 189 20.77 2.91 5.49
C ARG A 189 19.56 2.23 4.83
N GLY A 190 19.52 0.89 4.88
CA GLY A 190 18.36 0.13 4.39
C GLY A 190 17.08 0.50 5.13
N LEU A 191 17.14 0.66 6.46
CA LEU A 191 16.01 1.11 7.27
C LEU A 191 15.57 2.53 6.90
N ALA A 192 16.51 3.47 6.74
CA ALA A 192 16.23 4.86 6.37
C ALA A 192 15.53 4.96 5.00
N TYR A 193 16.03 4.25 3.98
CA TYR A 193 15.36 4.20 2.67
C TYR A 193 14.00 3.50 2.74
N GLY A 194 13.85 2.48 3.59
CA GLY A 194 12.55 1.84 3.87
C GLY A 194 11.54 2.80 4.52
N CYS A 195 11.98 3.65 5.45
CA CYS A 195 11.13 4.69 6.04
C CYS A 195 10.71 5.74 5.00
N ILE A 196 11.65 6.20 4.17
CA ILE A 196 11.34 7.17 3.11
C ILE A 196 10.32 6.60 2.12
N SER A 197 10.54 5.38 1.63
CA SER A 197 9.61 4.75 0.68
C SER A 197 8.24 4.49 1.29
N GLY A 198 8.18 4.09 2.57
CA GLY A 198 6.94 3.92 3.32
C GLY A 198 6.14 5.21 3.46
N ILE A 199 6.81 6.32 3.81
CA ILE A 199 6.16 7.64 3.90
C ILE A 199 5.64 8.08 2.53
N LEU A 200 6.46 7.99 1.48
CA LEU A 200 6.05 8.39 0.13
C LEU A 200 4.89 7.53 -0.40
N SER A 201 4.91 6.22 -0.12
CA SER A 201 3.83 5.31 -0.48
C SER A 201 2.52 5.68 0.21
N ALA A 202 2.55 6.02 1.50
CA ALA A 202 1.37 6.47 2.24
C ALA A 202 0.75 7.74 1.63
N HIS A 203 1.58 8.71 1.21
CA HIS A 203 1.09 9.92 0.54
C HIS A 203 0.47 9.62 -0.82
N SER A 204 1.12 8.78 -1.62
CA SER A 204 0.59 8.35 -2.92
C SER A 204 -0.77 7.67 -2.75
N LEU A 205 -0.92 6.84 -1.72
CA LEU A 205 -2.15 6.09 -1.45
C LEU A 205 -3.29 7.00 -0.98
N LEU A 206 -2.99 8.01 -0.17
CA LEU A 206 -3.95 9.03 0.24
C LEU A 206 -4.46 9.82 -0.98
N VAL A 207 -3.55 10.33 -1.82
CA VAL A 207 -3.90 11.07 -3.04
C VAL A 207 -4.69 10.19 -4.02
N ALA A 208 -4.27 8.94 -4.20
CA ALA A 208 -4.94 7.99 -5.09
C ALA A 208 -6.38 7.71 -4.63
N LYS A 209 -6.61 7.50 -3.33
CA LYS A 209 -7.96 7.30 -2.80
C LYS A 209 -8.83 8.53 -3.00
N SER A 210 -8.32 9.72 -2.68
CA SER A 210 -9.06 10.97 -2.89
C SER A 210 -9.42 11.18 -4.37
N ALA A 211 -8.51 10.85 -5.29
CA ALA A 211 -8.76 10.92 -6.72
C ALA A 211 -9.85 9.92 -7.17
N VAL A 212 -9.80 8.68 -6.70
CA VAL A 212 -10.82 7.67 -7.03
C VAL A 212 -12.19 8.07 -6.49
N GLU A 213 -12.26 8.56 -5.25
CA GLU A 213 -13.52 8.99 -4.67
C GLU A 213 -14.14 10.18 -5.44
N LEU A 214 -13.30 11.13 -5.88
CA LEU A 214 -13.72 12.22 -6.76
C LEU A 214 -14.26 11.71 -8.11
N ILE A 215 -13.57 10.74 -8.74
CA ILE A 215 -13.99 10.15 -10.01
C ILE A 215 -15.33 9.41 -9.86
N ILE A 216 -15.48 8.59 -8.83
CA ILE A 216 -16.73 7.87 -8.54
C ILE A 216 -17.87 8.87 -8.33
N LYS A 217 -17.67 9.91 -7.52
CA LYS A 217 -18.69 10.96 -7.29
C LYS A 217 -19.03 11.72 -8.58
N THR A 218 -18.06 11.93 -9.48
CA THR A 218 -18.27 12.59 -10.77
C THR A 218 -19.05 11.71 -11.75
N LEU A 219 -18.77 10.40 -11.79
CA LEU A 219 -19.40 9.45 -12.72
C LEU A 219 -20.78 8.96 -12.24
N SER A 220 -20.98 8.82 -10.93
CA SER A 220 -22.24 8.38 -10.32
C SER A 220 -23.27 9.49 -10.15
N GLY A 221 -23.00 10.70 -10.62
CA GLY A 221 -23.96 11.80 -10.61
C GLY A 221 -24.70 11.95 -11.94
N PRO A 222 -25.96 11.48 -12.08
CA PRO A 222 -26.89 12.02 -13.05
C PRO A 222 -27.65 13.20 -12.42
N THR A 223 -27.50 14.38 -13.05
CA THR A 223 -28.23 15.66 -12.89
C THR A 223 -27.79 16.67 -11.81
N ASN A 224 -27.22 17.79 -12.32
CA ASN A 224 -27.35 19.17 -11.84
C ASN A 224 -26.56 19.66 -10.60
N GLN A 225 -25.23 19.59 -10.61
CA GLN A 225 -24.41 20.53 -9.79
C GLN A 225 -24.02 21.83 -10.54
N LEU A 226 -24.38 21.97 -11.82
CA LEU A 226 -24.11 23.19 -12.61
C LEU A 226 -25.30 24.19 -12.67
N SER A 227 -26.47 23.91 -12.07
CA SER A 227 -27.61 24.86 -12.10
C SER A 227 -28.04 25.45 -10.74
N THR A 228 -27.54 24.97 -9.61
CA THR A 228 -27.98 25.46 -8.27
C THR A 228 -26.95 26.40 -7.62
N GLY A 229 -26.30 27.24 -8.44
CA GLY A 229 -25.48 28.37 -7.99
C GLY A 229 -26.27 29.66 -7.74
N ARG A 230 -27.61 29.66 -7.89
CA ARG A 230 -28.48 30.81 -7.60
C ARG A 230 -29.83 30.39 -7.06
N ARG A 231 -29.95 30.39 -5.73
CA ARG A 231 -31.14 30.56 -4.87
C ARG A 231 -30.86 29.78 -3.59
N GLY A 232 -30.83 30.33 -2.40
CA GLY A 232 -31.04 31.68 -1.92
C GLY A 232 -30.76 31.64 -0.42
N HIS A 233 -30.52 32.80 0.16
CA HIS A 233 -30.58 33.05 1.59
C HIS A 233 -31.76 32.32 2.24
N SER A 234 -31.55 31.62 3.36
CA SER A 234 -32.33 31.72 4.62
C SER A 234 -32.16 30.50 5.53
N CYS A 235 -32.21 30.76 6.84
CA CYS A 235 -32.18 29.87 8.02
C CYS A 235 -30.81 29.27 8.35
N TRP A 236 -30.09 29.59 9.44
CA TRP A 236 -30.41 30.19 10.75
C TRP A 236 -31.72 29.72 11.37
N LEU A 237 -31.66 28.56 12.03
CA LEU A 237 -32.18 28.32 13.38
C LEU A 237 -31.38 27.17 14.00
#